data_AF-A0A258Q1S6-F1
#
_entry.id   AF-A0A258Q1S6-F1
#
_cell.length_a   1.000
_cell.length_b   1.000
_cell.length_c   1.000
_cell.angle_alpha   90.00
_cell.angle_beta   90.00
_cell.angle_gamma   90.00
#
_symmetry.space_group_name_H-M   'P 1'
#
loop_
_entity.id
_entity.type
_entity.pdbx_description
1 polymer ?
#
loop_
_entity_poly.entity_id
_entity_poly.type
_entity_poly.pdbx_seq_one_letter_code
_entity_poly.pdbx_strand_id
1 'polypeptide(L)'
;QPGGRVRLRHGFVIECTGFEVDADGNVTQVNATYFPDSKSGTPGSNNYKVKGNIHWVSAAEAVPAQVRLYDHLFSDPHPDSGDKNFLDAINPDSKKTITAYLEPCMKEAKAEERFQFERHGYFVADQVDSKPGAPVFNRTVGLKDSWK
;
A
#
# COMPACT_ATOMS: atom_id res chain seq x y z
N GLN A 1 -1.35 -3.39 -18.09
CA GLN A 1 -1.61 -3.45 -19.55
C GLN A 1 -1.37 -4.88 -20.01
N PRO A 2 -2.24 -5.43 -20.86
CA PRO A 2 -2.03 -6.75 -21.46
C PRO A 2 -0.65 -6.85 -22.14
N GLY A 3 0.03 -7.99 -21.97
CA GLY A 3 1.43 -8.23 -22.38
C GLY A 3 2.48 -7.58 -21.47
N GLY A 4 2.06 -6.75 -20.51
CA GLY A 4 2.95 -6.13 -19.54
C GLY A 4 3.44 -7.14 -18.50
N ARG A 5 4.76 -7.14 -18.24
CA ARG A 5 5.40 -7.97 -17.22
C ARG A 5 5.88 -7.16 -16.02
N VAL A 6 5.67 -7.72 -14.84
CA VAL A 6 6.11 -7.14 -13.56
C VAL A 6 6.54 -8.25 -12.61
N ARG A 7 7.45 -7.96 -11.68
CA ARG A 7 7.82 -8.90 -10.63
C ARG A 7 7.01 -8.62 -9.37
N LEU A 8 6.39 -9.67 -8.84
CA LEU A 8 5.86 -9.69 -7.49
C LEU A 8 7.04 -9.73 -6.51
N ARG A 9 7.12 -8.77 -5.59
CA ARG A 9 8.19 -8.74 -4.59
C ARG A 9 8.24 -10.07 -3.83
N HIS A 10 9.45 -10.64 -3.70
CA HIS A 10 9.68 -11.95 -3.09
C HIS A 10 8.94 -13.14 -3.76
N GLY A 11 8.23 -12.90 -4.86
CA GLY A 11 7.47 -13.89 -5.61
C GLY A 11 8.03 -14.11 -7.02
N PHE A 12 7.12 -14.31 -7.96
CA PHE A 12 7.43 -14.63 -9.36
C PHE A 12 7.28 -13.40 -10.27
N VAL A 13 7.79 -13.49 -11.49
CA VAL A 13 7.39 -12.62 -12.59
C VAL A 13 6.03 -13.06 -13.09
N ILE A 14 5.15 -12.09 -13.30
CA ILE A 14 3.82 -12.28 -13.89
C ILE A 14 3.69 -11.49 -15.19
N GLU A 15 2.85 -11.98 -16.10
CA GLU A 15 2.45 -11.30 -17.32
C GLU A 15 0.93 -11.11 -17.31
N CYS A 16 0.49 -9.86 -17.45
CA CYS A 16 -0.93 -9.54 -17.57
C CYS A 16 -1.46 -10.04 -18.91
N THR A 17 -2.47 -10.93 -18.88
CA THR A 17 -3.12 -11.47 -20.09
C THR A 17 -4.39 -10.73 -20.45
N GLY A 18 -4.99 -10.01 -19.49
CA GLY A 18 -6.20 -9.23 -19.68
C GLY A 18 -6.69 -8.64 -18.37
N PHE A 19 -7.85 -7.98 -18.42
CA PHE A 19 -8.55 -7.49 -17.24
C PHE A 19 -10.05 -7.45 -17.53
N GLU A 20 -10.83 -7.47 -16.46
CA GLU A 20 -12.29 -7.35 -16.49
C GLU A 20 -12.69 -5.97 -15.94
N VAL A 21 -13.81 -5.46 -16.43
CA VAL A 21 -14.37 -4.17 -16.00
C VAL A 21 -15.82 -4.32 -15.58
N ASP A 22 -16.26 -3.47 -14.66
CA ASP A 22 -17.68 -3.32 -14.33
C ASP A 22 -18.43 -2.48 -15.39
N ALA A 23 -19.73 -2.24 -15.14
CA ALA A 23 -20.59 -1.47 -16.04
C ALA A 23 -20.18 0.00 -16.21
N ASP A 24 -19.46 0.56 -15.23
CA ASP A 24 -18.97 1.94 -15.23
C ASP A 24 -17.55 2.03 -15.84
N GLY A 25 -16.97 0.90 -16.24
CA GLY A 25 -15.64 0.81 -16.83
C GLY A 25 -14.50 0.72 -15.82
N ASN A 26 -14.77 0.51 -14.54
CA ASN A 26 -13.73 0.32 -13.53
C ASN A 26 -13.15 -1.08 -13.61
N VAL A 27 -11.82 -1.21 -13.51
CA VAL A 27 -11.14 -2.51 -13.49
C VAL A 27 -11.43 -3.24 -12.18
N THR A 28 -12.02 -4.44 -12.28
CA THR A 28 -12.38 -5.28 -11.12
C THR A 28 -11.42 -6.46 -10.92
N GLN A 29 -10.80 -6.95 -11.99
CA GLN A 29 -9.88 -8.08 -11.96
C GLN A 29 -8.79 -7.94 -13.02
N VAL A 30 -7.58 -8.34 -12.68
CA VAL A 30 -6.46 -8.47 -13.63
C VAL A 30 -6.11 -9.94 -13.78
N ASN A 31 -6.22 -10.46 -14.99
CA ASN A 31 -5.86 -11.82 -15.32
C ASN A 31 -4.38 -11.86 -15.68
N ALA A 32 -3.64 -12.83 -15.12
CA ALA A 32 -2.21 -12.95 -15.34
C ALA A 32 -1.75 -14.42 -15.32
N THR A 33 -0.66 -14.69 -16.04
CA THR A 33 0.12 -15.92 -15.90
C THR A 33 1.42 -15.61 -15.17
N TYR A 34 2.08 -16.63 -14.63
CA TYR A 34 3.38 -16.49 -13.98
C TYR A 34 4.41 -17.45 -14.57
N PHE A 35 5.69 -17.11 -14.43
CA PHE A 35 6.80 -17.95 -14.89
C PHE A 35 7.35 -18.79 -13.73
N PRO A 36 7.20 -20.13 -13.72
CA PRO A 36 7.52 -20.95 -12.55
C PRO A 36 8.99 -20.96 -12.12
N ASP A 37 9.91 -20.78 -13.06
CA ASP A 37 11.36 -20.68 -12.86
C ASP A 37 11.83 -19.26 -12.48
N SER A 38 10.92 -18.30 -12.34
CA SER A 38 11.24 -16.89 -12.08
C SER A 38 11.24 -16.49 -10.61
N LYS A 39 11.10 -17.45 -9.67
CA LYS A 39 10.99 -17.16 -8.23
C LYS A 39 12.15 -16.28 -7.76
N SER A 40 11.84 -15.19 -7.09
CA SER A 40 12.86 -14.25 -6.59
C SER A 40 13.88 -14.98 -5.72
N GLY A 41 15.18 -14.74 -5.96
CA GLY A 41 16.28 -15.32 -5.18
C GLY A 41 16.71 -16.73 -5.59
N THR A 42 16.14 -17.33 -6.63
CA THR A 42 16.62 -18.63 -7.18
C THR A 42 17.56 -18.45 -8.37
N PRO A 43 18.40 -19.45 -8.70
CA PRO A 43 19.18 -19.46 -9.93
C PRO A 43 18.29 -19.25 -11.16
N GLY A 44 18.75 -18.43 -12.12
CA GLY A 44 17.99 -18.13 -13.33
C GLY A 44 16.86 -17.10 -13.17
N SER A 45 16.50 -16.70 -11.94
CA SER A 45 15.42 -15.73 -11.71
C SER A 45 15.69 -14.36 -12.36
N ASN A 46 16.95 -13.99 -12.54
CA ASN A 46 17.39 -12.76 -13.21
C ASN A 46 17.29 -12.80 -14.74
N ASN A 47 16.98 -13.96 -15.35
CA ASN A 47 16.79 -14.08 -16.80
C ASN A 47 15.55 -13.32 -17.28
N TYR A 48 14.60 -13.05 -16.37
CA TYR A 48 13.40 -12.29 -16.65
C TYR A 48 13.62 -10.79 -16.44
N LYS A 49 13.89 -10.07 -17.53
CA LYS A 49 13.93 -8.60 -17.52
C LYS A 49 12.51 -8.03 -17.43
N VAL A 50 12.24 -7.27 -16.38
CA VAL A 50 10.97 -6.56 -16.15
C VAL A 50 11.22 -5.10 -15.81
N LYS A 51 10.23 -4.24 -16.05
CA LYS A 51 10.35 -2.78 -15.82
C LYS A 51 10.27 -2.37 -14.36
N GLY A 52 9.78 -3.23 -13.48
CA GLY A 52 9.65 -2.91 -12.07
C GLY A 52 9.14 -4.05 -11.21
N ASN A 53 9.10 -3.78 -9.91
CA ASN A 53 8.60 -4.67 -8.87
C ASN A 53 7.39 -4.03 -8.19
N ILE A 54 6.40 -4.84 -7.82
CA ILE A 54 5.23 -4.43 -7.03
C ILE A 54 5.14 -5.28 -5.77
N HIS A 55 4.67 -4.70 -4.66
CA HIS A 55 4.22 -5.48 -3.51
C HIS A 55 2.89 -6.16 -3.86
N TRP A 56 2.53 -7.19 -3.10
CA TRP A 56 1.32 -7.97 -3.27
C TRP A 56 1.05 -8.75 -1.98
N VAL A 57 -0.17 -9.26 -1.84
CA VAL A 57 -0.56 -10.18 -0.77
C VAL A 57 -1.39 -11.31 -1.36
N SER A 58 -1.35 -12.49 -0.73
CA SER A 58 -2.21 -13.62 -1.11
C SER A 58 -3.65 -13.36 -0.66
N ALA A 59 -4.61 -13.31 -1.58
CA ALA A 59 -6.02 -13.09 -1.24
C ALA A 59 -6.58 -14.17 -0.28
N ALA A 60 -6.04 -15.38 -0.31
CA ALA A 60 -6.48 -16.49 0.55
C ALA A 60 -6.04 -16.33 2.01
N GLU A 61 -4.94 -15.61 2.26
CA GLU A 61 -4.33 -15.51 3.59
C GLU A 61 -4.33 -14.07 4.13
N ALA A 62 -4.64 -13.10 3.26
CA ALA A 62 -4.57 -11.69 3.59
C ALA A 62 -5.50 -11.31 4.76
N VAL A 63 -5.03 -10.36 5.54
CA VAL A 63 -5.69 -9.88 6.75
C VAL A 63 -6.31 -8.52 6.46
N PRO A 64 -7.64 -8.35 6.58
CA PRO A 64 -8.22 -7.04 6.48
C PRO A 64 -7.81 -6.20 7.69
N ALA A 65 -7.38 -4.97 7.46
CA ALA A 65 -7.00 -4.03 8.50
C ALA A 65 -7.52 -2.62 8.16
N GLN A 66 -7.91 -1.89 9.19
CA GLN A 66 -8.14 -0.45 9.04
C GLN A 66 -6.79 0.26 8.96
N VAL A 67 -6.62 1.11 7.95
CA VAL A 67 -5.43 1.95 7.80
C VAL A 67 -5.84 3.41 7.76
N ARG A 68 -5.20 4.22 8.60
CA ARG A 68 -5.37 5.67 8.67
C ARG A 68 -4.18 6.33 7.98
N LEU A 69 -4.45 6.91 6.83
CA LEU A 69 -3.50 7.69 6.06
C LEU A 69 -3.55 9.12 6.56
N TYR A 70 -2.56 9.52 7.35
CA TYR A 70 -2.39 10.91 7.76
C TYR A 70 -1.61 11.70 6.71
N ASP A 71 -1.94 12.98 6.64
CA ASP A 71 -1.26 14.02 5.88
C ASP A 71 -1.15 15.29 6.74
N HIS A 72 -0.61 16.37 6.19
CA HIS A 72 -0.54 17.67 6.84
C HIS A 72 -1.94 18.11 7.32
N LEU A 73 -2.03 18.54 8.58
CA LEU A 73 -3.29 19.03 9.18
C LEU A 73 -3.80 20.30 8.50
N PHE A 74 -2.87 21.15 8.04
CA PHE A 74 -3.18 22.40 7.37
C PHE A 74 -2.70 22.37 5.92
N SER A 75 -3.47 22.98 5.03
CA SER A 75 -3.09 23.17 3.62
C SER A 75 -2.23 24.42 3.40
N ASP A 76 -2.28 25.38 4.32
CA ASP A 76 -1.42 26.57 4.35
C ASP A 76 -0.18 26.29 5.21
N PRO A 77 1.07 26.51 4.71
CA PRO A 77 2.29 26.40 5.51
C PRO A 77 2.34 27.37 6.71
N HIS A 78 1.58 28.46 6.69
CA HIS A 78 1.49 29.47 7.75
C HIS A 78 0.02 29.72 8.14
N PRO A 79 -0.67 28.73 8.71
CA PRO A 79 -2.13 28.77 8.88
C PRO A 79 -2.62 29.85 9.87
N ASP A 80 -1.72 30.34 10.73
CA ASP A 80 -1.99 31.37 11.75
C ASP A 80 -1.39 32.75 11.36
N SER A 81 -1.12 32.97 10.06
CA SER A 81 -0.54 34.24 9.59
C SER A 81 -1.61 35.29 9.27
N GLY A 82 -1.37 36.51 9.75
CA GLY A 82 -2.25 37.66 9.53
C GLY A 82 -3.55 37.57 10.31
N ASP A 83 -4.63 38.11 9.74
CA ASP A 83 -5.97 38.14 10.36
C ASP A 83 -6.87 36.96 9.92
N LYS A 84 -6.31 35.88 9.37
CA LYS A 84 -7.07 34.70 8.92
C LYS A 84 -7.49 33.82 10.10
N ASN A 85 -8.64 33.16 10.02
CA ASN A 85 -8.99 32.08 10.93
C ASN A 85 -8.28 30.79 10.49
N PHE A 86 -7.37 30.26 11.32
CA PHE A 86 -6.59 29.06 10.98
C PHE A 86 -7.46 27.82 10.73
N LEU A 87 -8.69 27.78 11.25
CA LEU A 87 -9.64 26.69 11.00
C LEU A 87 -10.02 26.58 9.52
N ASP A 88 -9.99 27.69 8.78
CA ASP A 88 -10.27 27.72 7.34
C ASP A 88 -9.14 27.08 6.52
N ALA A 89 -7.95 26.91 7.13
CA ALA A 89 -6.80 26.27 6.51
C ALA A 89 -6.70 24.77 6.83
N ILE A 90 -7.67 24.17 7.54
CA ILE A 90 -7.67 22.74 7.82
C ILE A 90 -7.76 21.96 6.50
N ASN A 91 -6.81 21.05 6.31
CA ASN A 91 -6.79 20.15 5.17
C ASN A 91 -7.88 19.06 5.36
N PRO A 92 -8.91 18.99 4.50
CA PRO A 92 -9.94 17.95 4.59
C PRO A 92 -9.38 16.54 4.35
N ASP A 93 -8.24 16.43 3.66
CA ASP A 93 -7.54 15.18 3.39
C ASP A 93 -6.46 14.84 4.43
N SER A 94 -6.37 15.60 5.53
CA SER A 94 -5.39 15.39 6.62
C SER A 94 -5.48 14.01 7.28
N LYS A 95 -6.64 13.34 7.16
CA LYS A 95 -6.84 11.96 7.58
C LYS A 95 -7.84 11.25 6.66
N LYS A 96 -7.38 10.18 6.02
CA LYS A 96 -8.25 9.24 5.31
C LYS A 96 -8.20 7.86 5.95
N THR A 97 -9.37 7.27 6.19
CA THR A 97 -9.47 5.89 6.68
C THR A 97 -9.82 4.98 5.52
N ILE A 98 -9.06 3.89 5.35
CA ILE A 98 -9.30 2.87 4.32
C ILE A 98 -9.29 1.47 4.96
N THR A 99 -9.88 0.52 4.26
CA THR A 99 -9.64 -0.91 4.50
C THR A 99 -8.51 -1.36 3.58
N ALA A 100 -7.46 -1.94 4.15
CA ALA A 100 -6.35 -2.53 3.41
C ALA A 100 -6.24 -4.02 3.72
N TYR A 101 -5.46 -4.72 2.90
CA TYR A 101 -5.16 -6.14 3.07
C TYR A 101 -3.66 -6.31 3.33
N LEU A 102 -3.34 -7.04 4.39
CA LEU A 102 -1.98 -7.21 4.89
C LEU A 102 -1.55 -8.68 4.91
N GLU A 103 -0.23 -8.92 5.03
CA GLU A 103 0.31 -10.27 5.19
C GLU A 103 -0.17 -10.94 6.50
N PRO A 104 -0.25 -12.30 6.55
CA PRO A 104 -0.79 -13.03 7.70
C PRO A 104 -0.13 -12.71 9.03
N CYS A 105 1.18 -12.44 9.02
CA CYS A 105 1.95 -12.08 10.21
C CYS A 105 1.46 -10.81 10.90
N MET A 106 0.73 -9.93 10.20
CA MET A 106 0.21 -8.69 10.77
C MET A 106 -0.92 -8.93 11.79
N LYS A 107 -1.50 -10.14 11.88
CA LYS A 107 -2.47 -10.49 12.95
C LYS A 107 -1.86 -10.40 14.35
N GLU A 108 -0.55 -10.60 14.43
CA GLU A 108 0.22 -10.65 15.68
C GLU A 108 0.89 -9.30 16.01
N ALA A 109 0.71 -8.30 15.15
CA ALA A 109 1.28 -6.96 15.36
C ALA A 109 0.80 -6.39 16.71
N LYS A 110 1.76 -6.03 17.56
CA LYS A 110 1.46 -5.43 18.86
C LYS A 110 1.30 -3.93 18.72
N ALA A 111 0.52 -3.34 19.62
CA ALA A 111 0.44 -1.88 19.76
C ALA A 111 1.83 -1.25 19.75
N GLU A 112 1.98 -0.16 18.99
CA GLU A 112 3.22 0.61 18.81
C GLU A 112 4.35 -0.09 18.06
N GLU A 113 4.15 -1.32 17.57
CA GLU A 113 5.08 -1.91 16.61
C GLU A 113 5.07 -1.15 15.28
N ARG A 114 6.25 -1.02 14.67
CA ARG A 114 6.50 -0.16 13.51
C ARG A 114 6.93 -1.02 12.35
N PHE A 115 6.35 -0.75 11.18
CA PHE A 115 6.56 -1.51 9.96
C PHE A 115 6.80 -0.56 8.79
N GLN A 116 7.59 -1.01 7.82
CA GLN A 116 7.58 -0.40 6.50
C GLN A 116 6.63 -1.21 5.62
N PHE A 117 5.50 -0.62 5.22
CA PHE A 117 4.68 -1.23 4.17
C PHE A 117 5.34 -0.87 2.84
N GLU A 118 5.85 -1.90 2.16
CA GLU A 118 6.69 -1.70 0.98
C GLU A 118 6.01 -0.82 -0.07
N ARG A 119 6.76 0.19 -0.56
CA ARG A 119 6.31 1.20 -1.52
C ARG A 119 5.21 2.16 -1.04
N HIS A 120 4.71 2.02 0.19
CA HIS A 120 3.66 2.90 0.74
C HIS A 120 4.18 3.88 1.79
N GLY A 121 5.05 3.42 2.70
CA GLY A 121 5.52 4.26 3.81
C GLY A 121 5.84 3.47 5.07
N TYR A 122 6.01 4.21 6.16
CA TYR A 122 6.16 3.66 7.49
C TYR A 122 4.84 3.76 8.24
N PHE A 123 4.49 2.69 8.93
CA PHE A 123 3.23 2.53 9.63
C PHE A 123 3.50 2.05 11.06
N VAL A 124 2.61 2.43 11.97
CA VAL A 124 2.61 1.96 13.35
C VAL A 124 1.26 1.34 13.66
N ALA A 125 1.25 0.21 14.36
CA ALA A 125 0.03 -0.34 14.94
C ALA A 125 -0.48 0.65 16.01
N ASP A 126 -1.69 1.15 15.83
CA ASP A 126 -2.31 2.15 16.69
C ASP A 126 -2.35 1.64 18.14
N GLN A 127 -1.90 2.46 19.07
CA GLN A 127 -1.75 2.07 20.48
C GLN A 127 -3.08 1.79 21.18
N VAL A 128 -4.15 2.48 20.76
CA VAL A 128 -5.45 2.47 21.44
C VAL A 128 -6.42 1.53 20.73
N ASP A 129 -6.43 1.60 19.39
CA ASP A 129 -7.45 0.95 18.58
C ASP A 129 -7.03 -0.43 18.04
N SER A 130 -5.73 -0.74 18.02
CA SER A 130 -5.28 -2.08 17.60
C SER A 130 -5.64 -3.13 18.63
N LYS A 131 -6.23 -4.23 18.17
CA LYS A 131 -6.59 -5.38 19.01
C LYS A 131 -6.01 -6.67 18.41
N PRO A 132 -5.74 -7.70 19.21
CA PRO A 132 -5.35 -9.01 18.69
C PRO A 132 -6.31 -9.50 17.60
N GLY A 133 -5.78 -9.81 16.40
CA GLY A 133 -6.58 -10.24 15.24
C GLY A 133 -7.34 -9.14 14.48
N ALA A 134 -7.36 -7.90 14.98
CA ALA A 134 -7.98 -6.74 14.33
C ALA A 134 -7.05 -5.52 14.44
N PRO A 135 -5.90 -5.53 13.75
CA PRO A 135 -4.94 -4.45 13.84
C PRO A 135 -5.45 -3.19 13.11
N VAL A 136 -5.11 -2.02 13.67
CA VAL A 136 -5.37 -0.71 13.06
C VAL A 136 -4.02 -0.04 12.85
N PHE A 137 -3.73 0.41 11.64
CA PHE A 137 -2.43 1.02 11.34
C PHE A 137 -2.55 2.51 11.04
N ASN A 138 -1.63 3.30 11.59
CA ASN A 138 -1.45 4.71 11.27
C ASN A 138 -0.24 4.86 10.36
N ARG A 139 -0.40 5.53 9.20
CA ARG A 139 0.75 5.94 8.40
C ARG A 139 1.50 7.03 9.14
N THR A 140 2.72 6.71 9.59
CA THR A 140 3.60 7.66 10.26
C THR A 140 4.18 8.66 9.26
N VAL A 141 4.70 8.17 8.13
CA VAL A 141 5.25 9.00 7.05
C VAL A 141 5.28 8.21 5.75
N GLY A 142 5.09 8.89 4.61
CA GLY A 142 5.31 8.31 3.29
C GLY A 142 6.77 8.00 3.02
N LEU A 143 7.05 7.24 1.96
CA LEU A 143 8.44 7.13 1.46
C LEU A 143 8.84 8.42 0.75
N LYS A 144 10.14 8.69 0.65
CA LYS A 144 10.65 9.74 -0.24
C LYS A 144 10.26 9.37 -1.67
N ASP A 145 9.38 10.16 -2.27
CA ASP A 145 9.12 10.04 -3.69
C ASP A 145 10.23 10.78 -4.45
N SER A 146 10.93 10.07 -5.34
CA SER A 146 12.01 10.62 -6.16
C SER A 146 11.55 10.98 -7.57
N TRP A 147 10.26 10.83 -7.87
CA TRP A 147 9.67 11.21 -9.14
C TRP A 147 9.10 12.61 -9.04
N LYS A 148 9.76 13.56 -9.73
CA LYS A 148 9.20 14.86 -10.12
C LYS A 148 8.58 14.73 -11.51
#